data_AF-A0AAW0NCC7-F1
#
_entry.id   AF-A0AAW0NCC7-F1
#
_cell.length_a   1.000
_cell.length_b   1.000
_cell.length_c   1.000
_cell.angle_alpha   90.00
_cell.angle_beta   90.00
_cell.angle_gamma   90.00
#
_symmetry.space_group_name_H-M   'P 1'
#
loop_
_entity.id
_entity.type
_entity.pdbx_description
1 polymer ?
#
loop_
_entity_poly.entity_id
_entity_poly.type
_entity_poly.pdbx_seq_one_letter_code
_entity_poly.pdbx_strand_id
1 'polypeptide(L)'
;MEPAPKKRKYSSVWEYFDLITANKRVGYNGNTSAMLRHHRALHKDSSPGDSSSGEKTDITEAIIAMIVEDCLPFSIVEGSGFKKLVKSCNPSYVLPTRQALKAMVDKKYNENKEKAKATVSASSAERLSQVQSQMGRPTLKLIQEVETRWNSCYNMLQRLYQEREPVAAALAGLSTDISPFSSNQLNIISDSLKVLAPFNDATIELSEEKCVSGSKVIPMLTMLHTALVEEEEIVNMSTPEGITLVECLKKQLKEKLFYLQSQTVLLMSTMLDPRFKKLSFLSPHKAAEAERRLTSECASIIRHTSVAASTSSASASTSASASSPTESSQPQKRGSKLWRRLDESVQKGKTPSHL
;
A
#
# COMPACT_ATOMS: atom_id res chain seq x y z
N MET A 1 -9.69 -3.94 -53.57
CA MET A 1 -8.45 -4.59 -54.06
C MET A 1 -7.26 -3.86 -53.45
N GLU A 2 -6.74 -4.37 -52.34
CA GLU A 2 -5.43 -3.94 -51.80
C GLU A 2 -4.32 -4.85 -52.39
N PRO A 3 -3.14 -4.31 -52.72
CA PRO A 3 -2.06 -5.09 -53.32
C PRO A 3 -1.23 -5.81 -52.24
N ALA A 4 -0.90 -7.08 -52.50
CA ALA A 4 -0.04 -7.90 -51.66
C ALA A 4 1.40 -7.33 -51.58
N PRO A 5 2.08 -7.43 -50.41
CA PRO A 5 3.42 -6.86 -50.23
C PRO A 5 4.48 -7.68 -50.99
N LYS A 6 5.36 -6.97 -51.69
CA LYS A 6 6.48 -7.52 -52.48
C LYS A 6 7.48 -8.26 -51.57
N LYS A 7 7.69 -9.55 -51.82
CA LYS A 7 8.74 -10.36 -51.18
C LYS A 7 10.13 -9.85 -51.60
N ARG A 8 11.02 -9.63 -50.63
CA ARG A 8 12.43 -9.30 -50.88
C ARG A 8 13.18 -10.56 -51.30
N LYS A 9 13.98 -10.46 -52.37
CA LYS A 9 14.82 -11.54 -52.90
C LYS A 9 15.92 -11.89 -51.88
N TYR A 10 15.78 -13.01 -51.19
CA TYR A 10 16.89 -13.66 -50.50
C TYR A 10 17.06 -15.08 -51.05
N SER A 11 18.26 -15.64 -50.85
CA SER A 11 18.67 -16.97 -51.30
C SER A 11 17.68 -18.06 -50.87
N SER A 12 17.43 -19.05 -51.74
CA SER A 12 16.52 -20.18 -51.53
C SER A 12 16.81 -21.02 -50.28
N VAL A 13 18.01 -20.89 -49.71
CA VAL A 13 18.41 -21.53 -48.45
C VAL A 13 17.57 -21.02 -47.26
N TRP A 14 17.06 -19.78 -47.31
CA TRP A 14 16.29 -19.19 -46.21
C TRP A 14 14.87 -19.78 -46.07
N GLU A 15 14.28 -20.32 -47.14
CA GLU A 15 12.97 -20.95 -47.07
C GLU A 15 12.99 -22.26 -46.26
N TYR A 16 14.16 -22.89 -46.11
CA TYR A 16 14.33 -24.09 -45.29
C TYR A 16 14.31 -23.80 -43.77
N PHE A 17 14.65 -22.57 -43.36
CA PHE A 17 14.69 -22.16 -41.95
C PHE A 17 13.32 -21.75 -41.39
N ASP A 18 12.39 -21.32 -42.25
CA ASP A 18 11.03 -20.95 -41.83
C ASP A 18 10.18 -22.17 -41.44
N LEU A 19 10.49 -23.35 -42.01
CA LEU A 19 9.80 -24.61 -41.72
C LEU A 19 10.12 -25.21 -40.33
N ILE A 20 11.11 -24.68 -39.60
CA ILE A 20 11.54 -25.22 -38.30
C ILE A 20 11.08 -24.35 -37.10
N THR A 21 10.42 -23.22 -37.33
CA THR A 21 10.08 -22.28 -36.24
C THR A 21 8.63 -22.37 -35.75
N ALA A 22 8.23 -23.57 -35.31
CA ALA A 22 7.10 -23.72 -34.38
C ALA A 22 7.59 -23.79 -32.91
N ASN A 23 8.53 -22.93 -32.50
CA ASN A 23 8.62 -22.38 -31.14
C ASN A 23 9.85 -21.48 -30.97
N LYS A 24 9.62 -20.32 -30.32
CA LYS A 24 10.61 -19.39 -29.75
C LYS A 24 11.65 -18.79 -30.72
N ARG A 25 11.38 -17.56 -31.17
CA ARG A 25 12.39 -16.65 -31.72
C ARG A 25 13.45 -16.33 -30.66
N VAL A 26 14.64 -16.89 -30.78
CA VAL A 26 15.85 -16.40 -30.09
C VAL A 26 16.44 -15.29 -30.96
N GLY A 27 16.31 -14.04 -30.51
CA GLY A 27 16.93 -12.89 -31.17
C GLY A 27 18.45 -12.97 -31.04
N TYR A 28 19.15 -13.15 -32.16
CA TYR A 28 20.61 -13.17 -32.21
C TYR A 28 21.14 -11.74 -32.32
N ASN A 29 21.49 -11.13 -31.19
CA ASN A 29 22.22 -9.86 -31.15
C ASN A 29 23.73 -10.12 -31.09
N GLY A 30 24.33 -10.30 -32.27
CA GLY A 30 25.70 -9.94 -32.71
C GLY A 30 26.92 -9.95 -31.78
N ASN A 31 26.89 -10.48 -30.56
CA ASN A 31 28.05 -10.56 -29.68
C ASN A 31 28.47 -12.02 -29.49
N THR A 32 29.72 -12.32 -29.85
CA THR A 32 30.36 -13.63 -29.66
C THR A 32 30.40 -14.04 -28.18
N SER A 33 30.31 -13.06 -27.26
CA SER A 33 30.27 -13.26 -25.82
C SER A 33 29.01 -13.97 -25.30
N ALA A 34 27.87 -13.87 -25.99
CA ALA A 34 26.63 -14.55 -25.62
C ALA A 34 26.67 -16.02 -26.09
N MET A 35 27.20 -16.27 -27.28
CA MET A 35 27.44 -17.60 -27.81
C MET A 35 28.45 -18.39 -26.96
N LEU A 36 29.55 -17.75 -26.54
CA LEU A 36 30.55 -18.38 -25.65
C LEU A 36 29.98 -18.70 -24.26
N ARG A 37 29.09 -17.85 -23.73
CA ARG A 37 28.38 -18.11 -22.46
C ARG A 37 27.38 -19.25 -22.59
N HIS A 38 26.62 -19.29 -23.69
CA HIS A 38 25.70 -20.37 -23.98
C HIS A 38 26.42 -21.72 -24.18
N HIS A 39 27.55 -21.71 -24.89
CA HIS A 39 28.37 -22.91 -25.12
C HIS A 39 28.93 -23.47 -23.81
N ARG A 40 29.44 -22.62 -22.90
CA ARG A 40 29.89 -23.07 -21.56
C ARG A 40 28.76 -23.55 -20.65
N ALA A 41 27.56 -23.01 -20.83
CA ALA A 41 26.40 -23.38 -20.00
C ALA A 41 25.79 -24.73 -20.40
N LEU A 42 25.79 -25.07 -21.70
CA LEU A 42 25.23 -26.33 -22.20
C LEU A 42 26.26 -27.45 -22.34
N HIS A 43 27.50 -27.13 -22.67
CA HIS A 43 28.60 -28.09 -22.70
C HIS A 43 29.38 -27.97 -21.39
N LYS A 44 28.78 -28.53 -20.32
CA LYS A 44 29.49 -28.85 -19.09
C LYS A 44 30.54 -29.91 -19.45
N ASP A 45 31.78 -29.47 -19.70
CA ASP A 45 32.90 -30.39 -19.87
C ASP A 45 32.91 -31.34 -18.68
N SER A 46 32.56 -32.59 -18.96
CA SER A 46 32.45 -33.66 -17.99
C SER A 46 33.87 -34.16 -17.76
N SER A 47 34.57 -33.53 -16.82
CA SER A 47 35.80 -34.07 -16.23
C SER A 47 35.46 -34.59 -14.82
N PRO A 48 36.01 -35.73 -14.39
CA PRO A 48 35.53 -36.47 -13.25
C PRO A 48 35.90 -35.76 -11.95
N GLY A 49 34.92 -35.44 -11.10
CA GLY A 49 35.19 -34.88 -9.77
C GLY A 49 34.06 -34.03 -9.18
N ASP A 50 32.89 -34.62 -8.98
CA ASP A 50 31.74 -33.98 -8.30
C ASP A 50 31.95 -33.83 -6.78
N SER A 51 33.13 -34.20 -6.26
CA SER A 51 33.58 -34.00 -4.89
C SER A 51 34.33 -32.66 -4.66
N SER A 52 34.73 -31.95 -5.73
CA SER A 52 35.63 -30.78 -5.60
C SER A 52 34.94 -29.42 -5.42
N SER A 53 33.61 -29.32 -5.54
CA SER A 53 32.90 -28.04 -5.39
C SER A 53 32.72 -27.62 -3.94
N GLY A 54 32.50 -28.58 -3.03
CA GLY A 54 32.36 -28.34 -1.58
C GLY A 54 33.66 -27.89 -0.93
N GLU A 55 34.78 -28.56 -1.23
CA GLU A 55 36.09 -28.20 -0.67
C GLU A 55 36.53 -26.78 -1.06
N LYS A 56 36.18 -26.32 -2.28
CA LYS A 56 36.48 -24.95 -2.74
C LYS A 56 35.64 -23.91 -2.00
N THR A 57 34.39 -24.21 -1.66
CA THR A 57 33.56 -23.32 -0.85
C THR A 57 34.05 -23.22 0.59
N ASP A 58 34.53 -24.33 1.15
CA ASP A 58 35.04 -24.38 2.54
C ASP A 58 36.34 -23.56 2.71
N ILE A 59 37.27 -23.66 1.75
CA ILE A 59 38.49 -22.83 1.76
C ILE A 59 38.14 -21.34 1.63
N THR A 60 37.18 -20.99 0.76
CA THR A 60 36.76 -19.60 0.60
C THR A 60 36.14 -19.05 1.88
N GLU A 61 35.32 -19.86 2.55
CA GLU A 61 34.66 -19.51 3.79
C GLU A 61 35.67 -19.31 4.94
N ALA A 62 36.69 -20.17 5.02
CA ALA A 62 37.79 -20.02 5.98
C ALA A 62 38.60 -18.74 5.76
N ILE A 63 38.88 -18.38 4.49
CA ILE A 63 39.55 -17.11 4.17
C ILE A 63 38.69 -15.91 4.57
N ILE A 64 37.38 -15.95 4.33
CA ILE A 64 36.45 -14.91 4.77
C ILE A 64 36.44 -14.81 6.30
N ALA A 65 36.37 -15.93 7.01
CA ALA A 65 36.40 -15.96 8.47
C ALA A 65 37.68 -15.33 9.03
N MET A 66 38.85 -15.75 8.54
CA MET A 66 40.15 -15.16 8.90
C MET A 66 40.16 -13.64 8.69
N ILE A 67 39.69 -13.16 7.54
CA ILE A 67 39.66 -11.72 7.25
C ILE A 67 38.78 -10.95 8.23
N VAL A 68 37.62 -11.52 8.61
CA VAL A 68 36.66 -10.87 9.51
C VAL A 68 37.12 -10.92 10.97
N GLU A 69 37.62 -12.07 11.43
CA GLU A 69 38.05 -12.27 12.82
C GLU A 69 39.32 -11.48 13.14
N ASP A 70 40.28 -11.47 12.21
CA ASP A 70 41.58 -10.79 12.39
C ASP A 70 41.59 -9.34 11.87
N CYS A 71 40.43 -8.80 11.44
CA CYS A 71 40.29 -7.45 10.89
C CYS A 71 41.27 -7.13 9.74
N LEU A 72 41.51 -8.10 8.85
CA LEU A 72 42.50 -7.95 7.77
C LEU A 72 41.93 -7.17 6.58
N PRO A 73 42.77 -6.43 5.83
CA PRO A 73 42.32 -5.79 4.60
C PRO A 73 42.01 -6.83 3.52
N PHE A 74 40.92 -6.64 2.78
CA PHE A 74 40.56 -7.53 1.66
C PHE A 74 41.63 -7.62 0.57
N SER A 75 42.59 -6.69 0.50
CA SER A 75 43.73 -6.76 -0.42
C SER A 75 44.74 -7.85 -0.06
N ILE A 76 44.63 -8.51 1.10
CA ILE A 76 45.53 -9.59 1.51
C ILE A 76 45.61 -10.71 0.46
N VAL A 77 44.48 -10.98 -0.22
CA VAL A 77 44.40 -12.01 -1.28
C VAL A 77 45.13 -11.63 -2.56
N GLU A 78 45.49 -10.37 -2.73
CA GLU A 78 46.29 -9.91 -3.86
C GLU A 78 47.80 -10.01 -3.58
N GLY A 79 48.17 -10.16 -2.30
CA GLY A 79 49.55 -10.29 -1.83
C GLY A 79 50.25 -11.53 -2.38
N SER A 80 51.49 -11.36 -2.83
CA SER A 80 52.28 -12.43 -3.44
C SER A 80 52.59 -13.59 -2.48
N GLY A 81 52.85 -13.28 -1.21
CA GLY A 81 53.09 -14.28 -0.15
C GLY A 81 51.85 -15.14 0.11
N PHE A 82 50.69 -14.51 0.28
CA PHE A 82 49.42 -15.21 0.52
C PHE A 82 49.03 -16.10 -0.67
N LYS A 83 49.21 -15.61 -1.91
CA LYS A 83 48.99 -16.41 -3.12
C LYS A 83 49.88 -17.66 -3.18
N LYS A 84 51.16 -17.55 -2.80
CA LYS A 84 52.09 -18.68 -2.74
C LYS A 84 51.67 -19.69 -1.67
N LEU A 85 51.28 -19.22 -0.49
CA LEU A 85 50.78 -20.06 0.61
C LEU A 85 49.56 -20.88 0.16
N VAL A 86 48.52 -20.20 -0.34
CA VAL A 86 47.28 -20.85 -0.78
C VAL A 86 47.55 -21.86 -1.89
N LYS A 87 48.40 -21.52 -2.87
CA LYS A 87 48.78 -22.43 -3.97
C LYS A 87 49.59 -23.64 -3.50
N SER A 88 50.41 -23.48 -2.45
CA SER A 88 51.15 -24.59 -1.84
C SER A 88 50.23 -25.56 -1.08
N CYS A 89 49.17 -25.03 -0.44
CA CYS A 89 48.19 -25.86 0.28
C CYS A 89 47.21 -26.56 -0.68
N ASN A 90 46.70 -25.84 -1.69
CA ASN A 90 45.81 -26.40 -2.71
C ASN A 90 46.11 -25.77 -4.09
N PRO A 91 46.89 -26.46 -4.93
CA PRO A 91 47.26 -25.96 -6.27
C PRO A 91 46.07 -25.76 -7.22
N SER A 92 44.95 -26.46 -6.98
CA SER A 92 43.76 -26.42 -7.82
C SER A 92 42.74 -25.34 -7.43
N TYR A 93 42.93 -24.70 -6.27
CA TYR A 93 42.04 -23.66 -5.78
C TYR A 93 42.35 -22.31 -6.43
N VAL A 94 41.32 -21.64 -6.94
CA VAL A 94 41.42 -20.31 -7.54
C VAL A 94 40.99 -19.29 -6.51
N LEU A 95 41.96 -18.51 -6.04
CA LEU A 95 41.71 -17.48 -5.03
C LEU A 95 40.77 -16.38 -5.59
N PRO A 96 39.68 -16.05 -4.89
CA PRO A 96 38.78 -14.98 -5.32
C PRO A 96 39.47 -13.62 -5.32
N THR A 97 38.96 -12.70 -6.14
CA THR A 97 39.44 -11.32 -6.15
C THR A 97 39.00 -10.57 -4.90
N ARG A 98 39.70 -9.48 -4.57
CA ARG A 98 39.31 -8.55 -3.50
C ARG A 98 37.83 -8.13 -3.60
N GLN A 99 37.37 -7.82 -4.81
CA GLN A 99 35.98 -7.41 -5.05
C GLN A 99 34.99 -8.54 -4.82
N ALA A 100 35.33 -9.76 -5.24
CA ALA A 100 34.50 -10.93 -5.00
C ALA A 100 34.39 -11.22 -3.49
N LEU A 101 35.49 -11.18 -2.75
CA LEU A 101 35.47 -11.37 -1.29
C LEU A 101 34.65 -10.31 -0.58
N LYS A 102 34.81 -9.04 -0.95
CA LYS A 102 33.98 -7.97 -0.41
C LYS A 102 32.49 -8.26 -0.62
N ALA A 103 32.08 -8.63 -1.83
CA ALA A 103 30.68 -8.95 -2.13
C ALA A 103 30.17 -10.16 -1.34
N MET A 104 31.01 -11.17 -1.13
CA MET A 104 30.67 -12.35 -0.31
C MET A 104 30.51 -11.99 1.18
N VAL A 105 31.38 -11.13 1.71
CA VAL A 105 31.29 -10.63 3.09
C VAL A 105 30.05 -9.76 3.27
N ASP A 106 29.77 -8.83 2.35
CA ASP A 106 28.57 -8.00 2.38
C ASP A 106 27.30 -8.87 2.36
N LYS A 107 27.28 -9.93 1.54
CA LYS A 107 26.18 -10.91 1.51
C LYS A 107 26.03 -11.63 2.85
N LYS A 108 27.11 -12.18 3.40
CA LYS A 108 27.10 -12.92 4.67
C LYS A 108 26.70 -12.02 5.85
N TYR A 109 27.15 -10.77 5.86
CA TYR A 109 26.74 -9.76 6.83
C TYR A 109 25.23 -9.53 6.78
N ASN A 110 24.67 -9.29 5.59
CA ASN A 110 23.23 -9.06 5.45
C ASN A 110 22.41 -10.29 5.89
N GLU A 111 22.82 -11.49 5.52
CA GLU A 111 22.16 -12.73 5.97
C GLU A 111 22.20 -12.89 7.49
N ASN A 112 23.37 -12.68 8.10
CA ASN A 112 23.52 -12.78 9.56
C ASN A 112 22.77 -11.68 10.29
N LYS A 113 22.71 -10.46 9.74
CA LYS A 113 21.93 -9.34 10.25
C LYS A 113 20.44 -9.70 10.27
N GLU A 114 19.90 -10.24 9.18
CA GLU A 114 18.49 -10.64 9.12
C GLU A 114 18.20 -11.81 10.08
N LYS A 115 19.10 -12.80 10.21
CA LYS A 115 18.98 -13.87 11.21
C LYS A 115 18.98 -13.33 12.64
N ALA A 116 19.91 -12.44 12.98
CA ALA A 116 20.00 -11.83 14.30
C ALA A 116 18.73 -11.00 14.62
N LYS A 117 18.26 -10.21 13.64
CA LYS A 117 17.01 -9.46 13.75
C LYS A 117 15.82 -10.38 13.99
N ALA A 118 15.74 -11.52 13.31
CA ALA A 118 14.70 -12.52 13.51
C ALA A 118 14.75 -13.11 14.93
N THR A 119 15.92 -13.54 15.41
CA THR A 119 16.09 -14.08 16.77
C THR A 119 15.72 -13.07 17.85
N VAL A 120 16.17 -11.82 17.72
CA VAL A 120 15.80 -10.75 18.66
C VAL A 120 14.31 -10.48 18.61
N SER A 121 13.70 -10.41 17.41
CA SER A 121 12.26 -10.20 17.27
C SER A 121 11.43 -11.32 17.89
N ALA A 122 11.90 -12.57 17.79
CA ALA A 122 11.26 -13.73 18.41
C ALA A 122 11.34 -13.67 19.94
N SER A 123 12.53 -13.39 20.49
CA SER A 123 12.75 -13.24 21.94
C SER A 123 11.92 -12.10 22.53
N SER A 124 11.88 -10.94 21.89
CA SER A 124 11.07 -9.81 22.34
C SER A 124 9.56 -10.09 22.26
N ALA A 125 9.10 -10.79 21.22
CA ALA A 125 7.69 -11.17 21.08
C ALA A 125 7.27 -12.23 22.12
N GLU A 126 8.14 -13.19 22.41
CA GLU A 126 7.94 -14.18 23.45
C GLU A 126 7.87 -13.52 24.83
N ARG A 127 8.79 -12.58 25.10
CA ARG A 127 8.78 -11.82 26.35
C ARG A 127 7.50 -11.02 26.55
N LEU A 128 7.02 -10.33 25.51
CA LEU A 128 5.74 -9.61 25.57
C LEU A 128 4.58 -10.58 25.87
N SER A 129 4.53 -11.73 25.20
CA SER A 129 3.49 -12.74 25.39
C SER A 129 3.50 -13.32 26.82
N GLN A 130 4.69 -13.53 27.37
CA GLN A 130 4.87 -13.97 28.75
C GLN A 130 4.34 -12.93 29.74
N VAL A 131 4.70 -11.66 29.57
CA VAL A 131 4.24 -10.56 30.44
C VAL A 131 2.72 -10.37 30.35
N GLN A 132 2.15 -10.40 29.14
CA GLN A 132 0.69 -10.35 28.95
C GLN A 132 -0.03 -11.47 29.72
N SER A 133 0.51 -12.69 29.65
CA SER A 133 -0.05 -13.85 30.37
C SER A 133 0.04 -13.67 31.89
N GLN A 134 1.17 -13.17 32.40
CA GLN A 134 1.36 -12.89 33.83
C GLN A 134 0.41 -11.79 34.34
N MET A 135 0.05 -10.84 33.48
CA MET A 135 -0.91 -9.78 33.78
C MET A 135 -2.38 -10.20 33.58
N GLY A 136 -2.65 -11.47 33.24
CA GLY A 136 -4.00 -11.98 33.01
C GLY A 136 -4.67 -11.40 31.75
N ARG A 137 -3.88 -10.95 30.76
CA ARG A 137 -4.36 -10.36 29.52
C ARG A 137 -4.27 -11.34 28.34
N PRO A 138 -5.09 -11.17 27.28
CA PRO A 138 -4.93 -11.92 26.05
C PRO A 138 -3.56 -11.65 25.41
N THR A 139 -2.93 -12.69 24.85
CA THR A 139 -1.65 -12.56 24.16
C THR A 139 -1.84 -11.89 22.80
N LEU A 140 -1.50 -10.62 22.72
CA LEU A 140 -1.67 -9.80 21.53
C LEU A 140 -0.31 -9.41 20.96
N LYS A 141 -0.12 -9.67 19.66
CA LYS A 141 1.04 -9.16 18.92
C LYS A 141 0.90 -7.65 18.69
N LEU A 142 2.02 -6.94 18.70
CA LEU A 142 2.08 -5.56 18.22
C LEU A 142 1.84 -5.52 16.71
N ILE A 143 1.23 -4.44 16.25
CA ILE A 143 0.94 -4.21 14.83
C ILE A 143 2.00 -3.26 14.30
N GLN A 144 2.66 -3.64 13.20
CA GLN A 144 3.59 -2.76 12.50
C GLN A 144 2.82 -1.90 11.50
N GLU A 145 3.21 -0.63 11.37
CA GLU A 145 2.70 0.25 10.33
C GLU A 145 3.07 -0.28 8.93
N VAL A 146 2.14 -0.16 7.98
CA VAL A 146 2.31 -0.58 6.59
C VAL A 146 1.81 0.55 5.70
N GLU A 147 2.73 1.21 4.99
CA GLU A 147 2.43 2.39 4.17
C GLU A 147 1.28 2.19 3.18
N THR A 148 1.11 0.97 2.66
CA THR A 148 0.07 0.65 1.67
C THR A 148 -1.31 0.41 2.27
N ARG A 149 -1.49 0.47 3.59
CA ARG A 149 -2.77 0.22 4.27
C ARG A 149 -3.16 1.43 5.10
N TRP A 150 -4.15 2.18 4.64
CA TRP A 150 -4.52 3.48 5.22
C TRP A 150 -4.87 3.44 6.72
N ASN A 151 -5.37 2.32 7.23
CA ASN A 151 -5.68 2.15 8.66
C ASN A 151 -4.51 1.66 9.52
N SER A 152 -3.34 1.33 8.94
CA SER A 152 -2.27 0.67 9.68
C SER A 152 -1.70 1.54 10.79
N CYS A 153 -1.55 2.84 10.54
CA CYS A 153 -1.01 3.80 11.51
C CYS A 153 -1.91 3.87 12.75
N TYR A 154 -3.22 4.04 12.54
CA TYR A 154 -4.21 4.04 13.62
C TYR A 154 -4.20 2.72 14.41
N ASN A 155 -4.26 1.58 13.71
CA ASN A 155 -4.29 0.26 14.35
C ASN A 155 -3.00 -0.02 15.15
N MET A 156 -1.85 0.41 14.65
CA MET A 156 -0.57 0.32 15.36
C MET A 156 -0.62 1.14 16.65
N LEU A 157 -0.97 2.43 16.56
CA LEU A 157 -1.00 3.32 17.72
C LEU A 157 -2.04 2.85 18.74
N GLN A 158 -3.19 2.36 18.29
CA GLN A 158 -4.25 1.86 19.16
C GLN A 158 -3.80 0.62 19.92
N ARG A 159 -3.19 -0.35 19.22
CA ARG A 159 -2.64 -1.56 19.86
C ARG A 159 -1.53 -1.21 20.83
N LEU A 160 -0.63 -0.32 20.44
CA LEU A 160 0.48 0.13 21.28
C LEU A 160 -0.03 0.81 22.56
N TYR A 161 -1.04 1.66 22.44
CA TYR A 161 -1.63 2.36 23.59
C TYR A 161 -2.37 1.40 24.52
N GLN A 162 -3.09 0.40 23.99
CA GLN A 162 -3.77 -0.64 24.78
C GLN A 162 -2.80 -1.55 25.53
N GLU A 163 -1.67 -1.86 24.91
CA GLU A 163 -0.63 -2.74 25.43
C GLU A 163 0.53 -1.98 26.08
N ARG A 164 0.36 -0.70 26.41
CA ARG A 164 1.44 0.15 26.94
C ARG A 164 2.04 -0.38 28.24
N GLU A 165 1.23 -0.93 29.15
CA GLU A 165 1.75 -1.48 30.41
C GLU A 165 2.52 -2.81 30.19
N PRO A 166 1.97 -3.82 29.49
CA PRO A 166 2.73 -5.02 29.14
C PRO A 166 4.01 -4.73 28.34
N VAL A 167 3.96 -3.78 27.40
CA VAL A 167 5.13 -3.37 26.60
C VAL A 167 6.20 -2.72 27.49
N ALA A 168 5.83 -1.80 28.38
CA ALA A 168 6.78 -1.18 29.30
C ALA A 168 7.45 -2.21 30.23
N ALA A 169 6.67 -3.14 30.77
CA ALA A 169 7.19 -4.21 31.63
C ALA A 169 8.06 -5.21 30.86
N ALA A 170 7.70 -5.54 29.61
CA ALA A 170 8.52 -6.39 28.75
C ALA A 170 9.86 -5.72 28.43
N LEU A 171 9.86 -4.42 28.09
CA LEU A 171 11.07 -3.63 27.83
C LEU A 171 12.00 -3.58 29.04
N ALA A 172 11.46 -3.41 30.25
CA ALA A 172 12.25 -3.42 31.48
C ALA A 172 12.96 -4.77 31.74
N GLY A 173 12.44 -5.87 31.19
CA GLY A 173 13.03 -7.21 31.29
C GLY A 173 13.96 -7.60 30.14
N LEU A 174 14.10 -6.76 29.12
CA LEU A 174 14.98 -7.00 27.97
C LEU A 174 16.26 -6.18 28.13
N SER A 175 17.40 -6.73 27.69
CA SER A 175 18.66 -5.99 27.61
C SER A 175 18.64 -5.07 26.38
N THR A 176 17.86 -3.99 26.44
CA THR A 176 17.69 -3.02 25.35
C THR A 176 17.90 -1.60 25.82
N ASP A 177 18.51 -0.77 24.98
CA ASP A 177 18.66 0.68 25.22
C ASP A 177 17.36 1.48 24.97
N ILE A 178 16.25 0.78 24.72
CA ILE A 178 14.95 1.38 24.43
C ILE A 178 14.27 1.72 25.75
N SER A 179 14.10 3.02 26.01
CA SER A 179 13.32 3.49 27.15
C SER A 179 11.81 3.32 26.91
N PRO A 180 11.02 2.98 27.95
CA PRO A 180 9.56 3.03 27.87
C PRO A 180 9.06 4.44 27.52
N PHE A 181 7.87 4.52 26.92
CA PHE A 181 7.26 5.79 26.58
C PHE A 181 7.04 6.68 27.81
N SER A 182 7.37 7.95 27.70
CA SER A 182 7.07 8.95 28.72
C SER A 182 5.57 9.25 28.78
N SER A 183 5.11 9.80 29.91
CA SER A 183 3.72 10.25 30.05
C SER A 183 3.31 11.24 28.95
N ASN A 184 4.23 12.12 28.53
CA ASN A 184 3.96 13.06 27.44
C ASN A 184 3.76 12.33 26.10
N GLN A 185 4.61 11.35 25.78
CA GLN A 185 4.46 10.56 24.56
C GLN A 185 3.15 9.77 24.54
N LEU A 186 2.75 9.20 25.67
CA LEU A 186 1.47 8.51 25.78
C LEU A 186 0.28 9.46 25.61
N ASN A 187 0.37 10.70 26.10
CA ASN A 187 -0.65 11.72 25.87
C ASN A 187 -0.74 12.12 24.39
N ILE A 188 0.39 12.30 23.71
CA ILE A 188 0.42 12.58 22.27
C ILE A 188 -0.23 11.44 21.48
N ILE A 189 0.06 10.18 21.81
CA ILE A 189 -0.56 9.01 21.18
C ILE A 189 -2.07 9.01 21.44
N SER A 190 -2.50 9.27 22.67
CA SER A 190 -3.92 9.34 23.03
C SER A 190 -4.67 10.42 22.24
N ASP A 191 -4.12 11.63 22.16
CA ASP A 191 -4.68 12.71 21.38
C ASP A 191 -4.71 12.37 19.89
N SER A 192 -3.62 11.83 19.34
CA SER A 192 -3.56 11.37 17.94
C SER A 192 -4.63 10.32 17.64
N LEU A 193 -4.90 9.39 18.56
CA LEU A 193 -5.94 8.37 18.40
C LEU A 193 -7.34 8.98 18.33
N LYS A 194 -7.66 10.00 19.15
CA LYS A 194 -8.96 10.70 19.08
C LYS A 194 -9.15 11.36 17.72
N VAL A 195 -8.11 12.01 17.20
CA VAL A 195 -8.14 12.72 15.92
C VAL A 195 -8.26 11.75 14.74
N LEU A 196 -7.54 10.62 14.78
CA LEU A 196 -7.52 9.64 13.70
C LEU A 196 -8.72 8.68 13.71
N ALA A 197 -9.41 8.50 14.85
CA ALA A 197 -10.58 7.63 14.96
C ALA A 197 -11.67 7.85 13.88
N PRO A 198 -12.15 9.08 13.61
CA PRO A 198 -13.14 9.31 12.56
C PRO A 198 -12.62 8.94 11.15
N PHE A 199 -11.32 9.07 10.88
CA PHE A 199 -10.73 8.67 9.60
C PHE A 199 -10.65 7.16 9.45
N ASN A 200 -10.33 6.45 10.54
CA ASN A 200 -10.38 4.98 10.56
C ASN A 200 -11.80 4.48 10.30
N ASP A 201 -12.81 5.06 10.96
CA ASP A 201 -14.22 4.71 10.75
C ASP A 201 -14.65 4.94 9.29
N ALA A 202 -14.30 6.09 8.72
CA ALA A 202 -14.58 6.40 7.31
C ALA A 202 -13.90 5.41 6.35
N THR A 203 -12.66 5.02 6.64
CA THR A 203 -11.91 4.09 5.79
C THR A 203 -12.47 2.67 5.88
N ILE A 204 -12.89 2.22 7.06
CA ILE A 204 -13.56 0.92 7.25
C ILE A 204 -14.84 0.89 6.42
N GLU A 205 -15.71 1.89 6.57
CA GLU A 205 -16.96 2.01 5.80
C GLU A 205 -16.69 1.91 4.29
N LEU A 206 -15.72 2.68 3.78
CA LEU A 206 -15.37 2.65 2.35
C LEU A 206 -14.76 1.31 1.91
N SER A 207 -14.08 0.60 2.81
CA SER A 207 -13.46 -0.70 2.51
C SER A 207 -14.44 -1.87 2.52
N GLU A 208 -15.55 -1.75 3.25
CA GLU A 208 -16.60 -2.78 3.34
C GLU A 208 -17.56 -2.75 2.14
N GLU A 209 -17.57 -1.65 1.39
CA GLU A 209 -18.41 -1.51 0.22
C GLU A 209 -17.87 -2.25 -1.00
N LYS A 210 -18.69 -3.14 -1.56
CA LYS A 210 -18.39 -3.83 -2.83
C LYS A 210 -18.21 -2.87 -4.01
N CYS A 211 -18.86 -1.70 -3.95
CA CYS A 211 -18.74 -0.64 -4.93
C CYS A 211 -18.92 0.71 -4.24
N VAL A 212 -17.82 1.43 -4.04
CA VAL A 212 -17.85 2.78 -3.45
C VAL A 212 -18.44 3.74 -4.46
N SER A 213 -19.65 4.23 -4.20
CA SER A 213 -20.28 5.25 -5.04
C SER A 213 -19.60 6.61 -4.84
N GLY A 214 -19.34 7.33 -5.95
CA GLY A 214 -18.86 8.71 -5.91
C GLY A 214 -19.79 9.65 -5.11
N SER A 215 -21.05 9.27 -4.91
CA SER A 215 -22.00 10.00 -4.06
C SER A 215 -21.61 10.06 -2.58
N LYS A 216 -20.79 9.13 -2.07
CA LYS A 216 -20.34 9.12 -0.67
C LYS A 216 -19.16 10.03 -0.38
N VAL A 217 -18.42 10.47 -1.40
CA VAL A 217 -17.17 11.23 -1.23
C VAL A 217 -17.39 12.56 -0.51
N ILE A 218 -18.29 13.39 -1.02
CA ILE A 218 -18.59 14.72 -0.45
C ILE A 218 -19.21 14.61 0.96
N PRO A 219 -20.23 13.75 1.21
CA PRO A 219 -20.76 13.54 2.54
C PRO A 219 -19.70 13.07 3.54
N MET A 220 -18.87 12.09 3.16
CA MET A 220 -17.83 11.55 4.05
C MET A 220 -16.83 12.64 4.47
N LEU A 221 -16.32 13.42 3.51
CA LEU A 221 -15.40 14.52 3.81
C LEU A 221 -16.04 15.62 4.65
N THR A 222 -17.32 15.89 4.41
CA THR A 222 -18.11 16.84 5.21
C THR A 222 -18.23 16.34 6.65
N MET A 223 -18.57 15.07 6.85
CA MET A 223 -18.68 14.44 8.17
C MET A 223 -17.34 14.41 8.91
N LEU A 224 -16.23 14.12 8.21
CA LEU A 224 -14.89 14.18 8.79
C LEU A 224 -14.52 15.61 9.22
N HIS A 225 -14.81 16.61 8.38
CA HIS A 225 -14.56 18.00 8.73
C HIS A 225 -15.39 18.42 9.95
N THR A 226 -16.68 18.08 10.00
CA THR A 226 -17.56 18.32 11.14
C THR A 226 -17.04 17.63 12.40
N ALA A 227 -16.59 16.37 12.32
CA ALA A 227 -16.00 15.66 13.45
C ALA A 227 -14.81 16.42 14.05
N LEU A 228 -13.90 16.93 13.22
CA LEU A 228 -12.75 17.70 13.72
C LEU A 228 -13.13 19.04 14.37
N VAL A 229 -14.24 19.66 13.94
CA VAL A 229 -14.64 21.00 14.38
C VAL A 229 -15.55 20.97 15.61
N GLU A 230 -16.45 19.99 15.69
CA GLU A 230 -17.53 19.97 16.69
C GLU A 230 -17.31 18.97 17.83
N GLU A 231 -16.44 17.98 17.68
CA GLU A 231 -16.25 16.96 18.71
C GLU A 231 -15.42 17.51 19.88
N GLU A 232 -16.04 17.65 21.05
CA GLU A 232 -15.41 18.22 22.26
C GLU A 232 -14.08 17.54 22.60
N GLU A 233 -14.02 16.22 22.47
CA GLU A 233 -12.80 15.44 22.72
C GLU A 233 -11.66 15.81 21.76
N ILE A 234 -11.95 16.32 20.56
CA ILE A 234 -10.98 16.74 19.53
C ILE A 234 -10.70 18.25 19.62
N VAL A 235 -11.69 19.04 20.03
CA VAL A 235 -11.51 20.50 20.23
C VAL A 235 -10.62 20.76 21.44
N ASN A 236 -10.79 19.98 22.51
CA ASN A 236 -10.07 20.14 23.76
C ASN A 236 -8.83 19.23 23.83
N MET A 237 -7.98 19.25 22.78
CA MET A 237 -6.70 18.54 22.81
C MET A 237 -5.81 19.07 23.93
N SER A 238 -5.09 18.15 24.58
CA SER A 238 -4.21 18.46 25.70
C SER A 238 -2.79 18.77 25.25
N THR A 239 -2.37 18.20 24.12
CA THR A 239 -0.99 18.29 23.61
C THR A 239 -0.85 19.29 22.45
N PRO A 240 0.27 20.04 22.36
CA PRO A 240 0.52 20.95 21.24
C PRO A 240 0.63 20.22 19.90
N GLU A 241 1.17 18.99 19.91
CA GLU A 241 1.23 18.12 18.73
C GLU A 241 -0.17 17.72 18.26
N GLY A 242 -1.07 17.38 19.19
CA GLY A 242 -2.47 17.09 18.89
C GLY A 242 -3.20 18.28 18.28
N ILE A 243 -3.02 19.48 18.84
CA ILE A 243 -3.61 20.72 18.30
C ILE A 243 -3.12 20.97 16.86
N THR A 244 -1.81 20.88 16.64
CA THR A 244 -1.18 21.07 15.32
C THR A 244 -1.72 20.07 14.29
N LEU A 245 -1.89 18.80 14.71
CA LEU A 245 -2.45 17.75 13.86
C LEU A 245 -3.90 18.08 13.44
N VAL A 246 -4.74 18.50 14.39
CA VAL A 246 -6.13 18.90 14.13
C VAL A 246 -6.19 20.07 13.16
N GLU A 247 -5.40 21.13 13.38
CA GLU A 247 -5.38 22.31 12.51
C GLU A 247 -4.93 21.96 11.09
N CYS A 248 -3.89 21.14 10.96
CA CYS A 248 -3.39 20.68 9.66
C CYS A 248 -4.45 19.86 8.90
N LEU A 249 -5.11 18.92 9.57
CA LEU A 249 -6.16 18.10 8.96
C LEU A 249 -7.41 18.91 8.61
N LYS A 250 -7.83 19.84 9.47
CA LYS A 250 -8.93 20.77 9.18
C LYS A 250 -8.67 21.55 7.90
N LYS A 251 -7.47 22.14 7.76
CA LYS A 251 -7.07 22.90 6.58
C LYS A 251 -7.10 22.02 5.32
N GLN A 252 -6.45 20.86 5.36
CA GLN A 252 -6.38 19.95 4.21
C GLN A 252 -7.75 19.43 3.79
N LEU A 253 -8.61 19.04 4.74
CA LEU A 253 -9.97 18.60 4.44
C LEU A 253 -10.80 19.71 3.80
N LYS A 254 -10.71 20.95 4.31
CA LYS A 254 -11.44 22.09 3.76
C LYS A 254 -11.01 22.39 2.33
N GLU A 255 -9.71 22.39 2.04
CA GLU A 255 -9.17 22.59 0.69
C GLU A 255 -9.62 21.47 -0.27
N LYS A 256 -9.52 20.21 0.15
CA LYS A 256 -9.96 19.06 -0.64
C LYS A 256 -11.46 19.08 -0.90
N LEU A 257 -12.27 19.39 0.11
CA LEU A 257 -13.72 19.48 -0.02
C LEU A 257 -14.12 20.60 -0.97
N PHE A 258 -13.45 21.76 -0.91
CA PHE A 258 -13.70 22.86 -1.85
C PHE A 258 -13.44 22.42 -3.29
N TYR A 259 -12.32 21.75 -3.56
CA TYR A 259 -11.97 21.25 -4.89
C TYR A 259 -12.98 20.20 -5.40
N LEU A 260 -13.33 19.22 -4.56
CA LEU A 260 -14.21 18.11 -4.97
C LEU A 260 -15.66 18.54 -5.15
N GLN A 261 -16.13 19.54 -4.41
CA GLN A 261 -17.45 20.15 -4.62
C GLN A 261 -17.55 20.90 -5.96
N SER A 262 -16.43 21.37 -6.51
CA SER A 262 -16.39 22.01 -7.84
C SER A 262 -16.43 21.00 -8.99
N GLN A 263 -16.16 19.72 -8.72
CA GLN A 263 -16.21 18.66 -9.73
C GLN A 263 -17.66 18.28 -10.01
N THR A 264 -18.15 18.58 -11.22
CA THR A 264 -19.56 18.37 -11.59
C THR A 264 -19.99 16.91 -11.39
N VAL A 265 -19.12 15.94 -11.69
CA VAL A 265 -19.45 14.50 -11.53
C VAL A 265 -19.74 14.14 -10.07
N LEU A 266 -18.87 14.52 -9.13
CA LEU A 266 -19.03 14.21 -7.71
C LEU A 266 -20.17 15.01 -7.07
N LEU A 267 -20.31 16.27 -7.48
CA LEU A 267 -21.40 17.15 -7.07
C LEU A 267 -22.76 16.55 -7.43
N MET A 268 -22.91 16.17 -8.70
CA MET A 268 -24.14 15.62 -9.25
C MET A 268 -24.43 14.24 -8.70
N SER A 269 -23.42 13.35 -8.61
CA SER A 269 -23.60 12.02 -8.01
C SER A 269 -24.06 12.11 -6.56
N THR A 270 -23.52 13.07 -5.79
CA THR A 270 -23.94 13.29 -4.40
C THR A 270 -25.36 13.85 -4.31
N MET A 271 -25.71 14.83 -5.15
CA MET A 271 -27.03 15.46 -5.13
C MET A 271 -28.15 14.51 -5.60
N LEU A 272 -27.85 13.63 -6.55
CA LEU A 272 -28.77 12.63 -7.06
C LEU A 272 -28.98 11.47 -6.09
N ASP A 273 -28.09 11.27 -5.12
CA ASP A 273 -28.24 10.24 -4.09
C ASP A 273 -29.29 10.68 -3.05
N PRO A 274 -30.43 9.98 -2.94
CA PRO A 274 -31.51 10.38 -2.04
C PRO A 274 -31.12 10.43 -0.57
N ARG A 275 -30.05 9.70 -0.18
CA ARG A 275 -29.55 9.64 1.20
C ARG A 275 -28.88 10.94 1.64
N PHE A 276 -28.32 11.72 0.71
CA PHE A 276 -27.50 12.88 1.03
C PHE A 276 -28.15 14.20 0.59
N LYS A 277 -28.51 14.32 -0.70
CA LYS A 277 -29.12 15.54 -1.27
C LYS A 277 -28.42 16.82 -0.78
N LYS A 278 -29.14 17.72 -0.09
CA LYS A 278 -28.63 19.00 0.43
C LYS A 278 -27.84 18.87 1.75
N LEU A 279 -27.99 17.77 2.48
CA LEU A 279 -27.42 17.59 3.82
C LEU A 279 -25.90 17.38 3.80
N SER A 280 -25.37 16.95 2.66
CA SER A 280 -23.95 16.67 2.45
C SER A 280 -23.09 17.90 2.18
N PHE A 281 -23.65 19.11 2.22
CA PHE A 281 -22.91 20.35 1.95
C PHE A 281 -22.73 21.17 3.21
N LEU A 282 -21.48 21.52 3.54
CA LEU A 282 -21.15 22.41 4.66
C LEU A 282 -21.79 23.81 4.55
N SER A 283 -22.09 24.27 3.34
CA SER A 283 -22.64 25.60 3.09
C SER A 283 -24.00 25.51 2.41
N PRO A 284 -25.05 26.16 2.95
CA PRO A 284 -26.36 26.26 2.31
C PRO A 284 -26.28 26.88 0.91
N HIS A 285 -25.37 27.84 0.70
CA HIS A 285 -25.15 28.45 -0.61
C HIS A 285 -24.67 27.43 -1.64
N LYS A 286 -23.72 26.57 -1.26
CA LYS A 286 -23.21 25.51 -2.14
C LYS A 286 -24.26 24.45 -2.43
N ALA A 287 -25.14 24.13 -1.47
CA ALA A 287 -26.27 23.24 -1.70
C ALA A 287 -27.24 23.81 -2.75
N ALA A 288 -27.55 25.11 -2.66
CA ALA A 288 -28.40 25.80 -3.63
C ALA A 288 -27.74 25.92 -5.02
N GLU A 289 -26.43 26.16 -5.07
CA GLU A 289 -25.66 26.16 -6.31
C GLU A 289 -25.68 24.78 -7.00
N ALA A 290 -25.49 23.71 -6.22
CA ALA A 290 -25.55 22.34 -6.71
C ALA A 290 -26.94 21.99 -7.27
N GLU A 291 -28.01 22.41 -6.58
CA GLU A 291 -29.39 22.23 -7.02
C GLU A 291 -29.68 22.98 -8.32
N ARG A 292 -29.26 24.25 -8.41
CA ARG A 292 -29.39 25.06 -9.63
C ARG A 292 -28.66 24.42 -10.81
N ARG A 293 -27.45 23.89 -10.58
CA ARG A 293 -26.66 23.24 -11.62
C ARG A 293 -27.31 21.95 -12.08
N LEU A 294 -27.79 21.11 -11.16
CA LEU A 294 -28.58 19.92 -11.48
C LEU A 294 -29.82 20.25 -12.31
N THR A 295 -30.54 21.30 -11.92
CA THR A 295 -31.75 21.76 -12.63
C THR A 295 -31.43 22.21 -14.06
N SER A 296 -30.33 22.94 -14.25
CA SER A 296 -29.87 23.36 -15.58
C SER A 296 -29.50 22.19 -16.48
N GLU A 297 -28.80 21.18 -15.96
CA GLU A 297 -28.45 19.97 -16.70
C GLU A 297 -29.71 19.18 -17.10
N CYS A 298 -30.65 18.98 -16.17
CA CYS A 298 -31.95 18.36 -16.47
C CYS A 298 -32.70 19.13 -17.57
N ALA A 299 -32.76 20.45 -17.47
CA ALA A 299 -33.40 21.30 -18.47
C ALA A 299 -32.70 21.23 -19.85
N SER A 300 -31.37 21.03 -19.87
CA SER A 300 -30.61 20.82 -21.11
C SER A 300 -30.96 19.47 -21.75
N ILE A 301 -30.96 18.39 -20.96
CA ILE A 301 -31.29 17.04 -21.42
C ILE A 301 -32.72 16.99 -21.96
N ILE A 302 -33.69 17.60 -21.28
CA ILE A 302 -35.09 17.66 -21.74
C ILE A 302 -35.18 18.38 -23.10
N ARG A 303 -34.47 19.49 -23.28
CA ARG A 303 -34.42 20.23 -24.56
C ARG A 303 -33.77 19.42 -25.68
N HIS A 304 -32.67 18.73 -25.41
CA HIS A 304 -32.02 17.88 -26.41
C HIS A 304 -32.85 16.63 -26.76
N THR A 305 -33.57 16.07 -25.78
CA THR A 305 -34.45 14.91 -25.99
C THR A 305 -35.69 15.31 -26.77
N SER A 306 -36.27 16.49 -26.55
CA SER A 306 -37.42 16.98 -27.33
C SER A 306 -37.05 17.31 -28.78
N VAL A 307 -35.86 17.85 -29.02
CA VAL A 307 -35.30 18.06 -30.38
C VAL A 307 -34.99 16.72 -31.05
N ALA A 308 -34.37 15.77 -30.35
CA ALA A 308 -34.10 14.44 -30.90
C ALA A 308 -35.40 13.67 -31.21
N ALA A 309 -36.43 13.79 -30.37
CA ALA A 309 -37.75 13.19 -30.60
C ALA A 309 -38.51 13.80 -31.78
N SER A 310 -38.32 15.10 -32.06
CA SER A 310 -38.91 15.76 -33.22
C SER A 310 -38.16 15.49 -34.53
N THR A 311 -36.87 15.14 -34.48
CA THR A 311 -36.10 14.67 -35.65
C THR A 311 -36.28 13.16 -35.91
N SER A 312 -36.53 12.36 -34.88
CA SER A 312 -36.76 10.90 -34.99
C SER A 312 -38.22 10.51 -35.25
N SER A 313 -39.19 11.40 -35.04
CA SER A 313 -40.59 11.17 -35.47
C SER A 313 -40.78 11.14 -36.99
N ALA A 314 -39.75 11.46 -37.77
CA ALA A 314 -39.72 11.24 -39.21
C ALA A 314 -39.31 9.82 -39.62
N SER A 315 -38.87 8.95 -38.70
CA SER A 315 -38.48 7.57 -39.04
C SER A 315 -38.51 6.64 -37.82
N ALA A 316 -39.41 5.65 -37.88
CA ALA A 316 -39.55 4.49 -36.98
C ALA A 316 -40.68 4.57 -35.94
N SER A 317 -41.88 4.20 -36.41
CA SER A 317 -42.92 3.57 -35.63
C SER A 317 -42.64 2.07 -35.47
N THR A 318 -42.25 1.57 -34.29
CA THR A 318 -42.73 0.26 -33.80
C THR A 318 -42.46 0.06 -32.30
N SER A 319 -43.47 -0.53 -31.66
CA SER A 319 -43.69 -0.91 -30.26
C SER A 319 -42.62 -1.75 -29.55
N ALA A 320 -42.48 -1.59 -28.22
CA ALA A 320 -42.66 -2.67 -27.23
C ALA A 320 -42.50 -2.21 -25.77
N SER A 321 -43.60 -2.42 -25.02
CA SER A 321 -43.76 -2.95 -23.65
C SER A 321 -42.70 -2.73 -22.56
N ALA A 322 -43.17 -2.13 -21.47
CA ALA A 322 -42.52 -2.03 -20.18
C ALA A 322 -42.62 -3.34 -19.36
N SER A 323 -41.53 -3.69 -18.67
CA SER A 323 -41.52 -4.64 -17.55
C SER A 323 -40.73 -4.03 -16.38
N SER A 324 -41.38 -3.98 -15.23
CA SER A 324 -40.89 -3.49 -13.93
C SER A 324 -39.94 -4.47 -13.23
N PRO A 325 -39.11 -4.00 -12.29
CA PRO A 325 -38.65 -4.83 -11.19
C PRO A 325 -39.02 -4.24 -9.81
N THR A 326 -39.91 -4.97 -9.16
CA THR A 326 -39.89 -5.48 -7.78
C THR A 326 -38.92 -4.86 -6.77
N GLU A 327 -39.50 -4.35 -5.67
CA GLU A 327 -38.85 -4.00 -4.41
C GLU A 327 -38.03 -5.17 -3.82
N SER A 328 -36.84 -4.86 -3.31
CA SER A 328 -36.18 -5.72 -2.32
C SER A 328 -35.61 -4.89 -1.17
N SER A 329 -36.12 -5.21 0.02
CA SER A 329 -35.33 -5.46 1.24
C SER A 329 -34.59 -4.29 1.90
N GLN A 330 -35.16 -3.84 3.03
CA GLN A 330 -34.50 -2.99 4.02
C GLN A 330 -33.21 -3.64 4.57
N PRO A 331 -32.13 -2.89 4.82
CA PRO A 331 -31.07 -3.31 5.73
C PRO A 331 -31.23 -2.69 7.12
N GLN A 332 -30.98 -3.53 8.11
CA GLN A 332 -31.00 -3.29 9.56
C GLN A 332 -30.02 -2.19 9.99
N LYS A 333 -30.44 -1.39 10.98
CA LYS A 333 -29.63 -0.36 11.65
C LYS A 333 -28.47 -0.97 12.46
N ARG A 334 -27.25 -0.78 11.99
CA ARG A 334 -26.03 -0.65 12.82
C ARG A 334 -25.14 0.44 12.23
N GLY A 335 -25.57 1.70 12.39
CA GLY A 335 -24.79 2.85 11.92
C GLY A 335 -23.60 3.15 12.84
N SER A 336 -22.42 3.30 12.25
CA SER A 336 -21.22 3.85 12.90
C SER A 336 -21.49 5.21 13.57
N LYS A 337 -20.61 5.66 14.48
CA LYS A 337 -20.76 6.97 15.17
C LYS A 337 -20.88 8.12 14.16
N LEU A 338 -20.22 8.00 13.01
CA LEU A 338 -20.30 8.93 11.89
C LEU A 338 -21.70 9.02 11.28
N TRP A 339 -22.32 7.89 10.89
CA TRP A 339 -23.66 7.91 10.30
C TRP A 339 -24.73 8.38 11.27
N ARG A 340 -24.57 8.07 12.57
CA ARG A 340 -25.44 8.63 13.62
C ARG A 340 -25.38 10.16 13.66
N ARG A 341 -24.23 10.79 13.43
CA ARG A 341 -24.11 12.27 13.35
C ARG A 341 -24.82 12.85 12.15
N LEU A 342 -24.75 12.16 11.01
CA LEU A 342 -25.51 12.56 9.84
C LEU A 342 -27.01 12.48 10.14
N ASP A 343 -27.46 11.36 10.71
CA ASP A 343 -28.85 11.16 11.11
C ASP A 343 -29.33 12.23 12.10
N GLU A 344 -28.51 12.58 13.09
CA GLU A 344 -28.80 13.66 14.06
C GLU A 344 -28.87 15.04 13.38
N SER A 345 -27.98 15.33 12.43
CA SER A 345 -28.05 16.56 11.62
C SER A 345 -29.29 16.59 10.72
N VAL A 346 -29.69 15.44 10.16
CA VAL A 346 -30.96 15.31 9.40
C VAL A 346 -32.16 15.59 10.30
N GLN A 347 -32.14 15.13 11.55
CA GLN A 347 -33.22 15.36 12.51
C GLN A 347 -33.29 16.84 12.94
N LYS A 348 -32.15 17.47 13.24
CA LYS A 348 -32.07 18.91 13.56
C LYS A 348 -32.48 19.82 12.39
N GLY A 349 -32.24 19.40 11.15
CA GLY A 349 -32.72 20.12 9.96
C GLY A 349 -34.21 19.94 9.66
N LYS A 350 -34.90 18.99 10.33
CA LYS A 350 -36.34 18.71 10.17
C LYS A 350 -37.20 19.30 11.28
N THR A 351 -36.63 19.76 12.40
CA THR A 351 -37.39 20.50 13.41
C THR A 351 -37.83 21.84 12.82
N PRO A 352 -39.14 22.10 12.67
CA PRO A 352 -39.59 23.43 12.31
C PRO A 352 -39.12 24.38 13.40
N SER A 353 -38.49 25.48 13.01
CA SER A 353 -38.38 26.67 13.85
C SER A 353 -39.79 27.11 14.22
N HIS A 354 -40.30 26.59 15.33
CA HIS A 354 -41.47 27.12 15.99
C HIS A 354 -41.08 28.47 16.58
N LEU A 355 -41.59 29.52 15.92
CA LEU A 355 -41.90 30.88 16.36
C LEU A 355 -41.04 31.46 17.49
#